data_AF-V8PAS9-F1
#
_entry.id   AF-V8PAS9-F1
#
_cell.length_a   1.000
_cell.length_b   1.000
_cell.length_c   1.000
_cell.angle_alpha   90.00
_cell.angle_beta   90.00
_cell.angle_gamma   90.00
#
_symmetry.space_group_name_H-M   'P 1'
#
loop_
_entity.id
_entity.type
_entity.pdbx_description
1 polymer ?
#
loop_
_entity_poly.entity_id
_entity_poly.type
_entity_poly.pdbx_seq_one_letter_code
_entity_poly.pdbx_strand_id
1 'polypeptide(L)'
;MELSIHASLVFPTAMLILVMLGALFPKIVARGPDEHLHNGSNVLQEPRYPYESIMLSEEHIPYFLHNNPGIATACRQDPLCPYKKHLKKLKACWGYEKSCKPENRFGYPTCDYAEIGWANTIEQAQDIFWKQADFGYVKEKMKDVKNHCKPKNAGDSSLECSRYLQYCKAANLYIDLRHPERNHDRFNEDFFKKGQIGGHCSMNTKAFLAEGQQKSPLQSWYKSTYGYGDLFSETWKAFTDYEIIHLKSYDSKRVCFKEAVFTLLPRMRFGLFYNTPLISGCHGTGLFRAFSQHDGKIRVTILARTTEYRKILNQNELANALKTLPLFDVQIVNYKYKYNCKDERCYLDLARLRGIHYITWQQKDKVFPQDEGHHPTLGKHPKFTNYAFDVEEFVRLVLLAADHVSQHSKWPFRRKHDEF
;
A
#
# COMPACT_ATOMS: atom_id res chain seq x y z
N MET A 1 16.06 -3.67 -0.98
CA MET A 1 15.95 -5.13 -1.03
C MET A 1 15.78 -5.54 0.41
N GLU A 2 14.55 -5.50 0.88
CA GLU A 2 14.21 -6.14 2.15
C GLU A 2 13.71 -7.52 1.79
N LEU A 3 14.31 -8.53 2.40
CA LEU A 3 13.65 -9.81 2.54
C LEU A 3 12.62 -9.68 3.64
N SER A 4 11.45 -9.16 3.27
CA SER A 4 10.23 -9.41 4.03
C SER A 4 9.78 -10.84 3.74
N ILE A 5 10.34 -11.83 4.42
CA ILE A 5 9.91 -13.21 4.17
C ILE A 5 8.50 -13.41 4.66
N HIS A 6 7.62 -13.61 3.68
CA HIS A 6 6.29 -14.14 3.86
C HIS A 6 6.36 -15.67 3.76
N ALA A 7 6.58 -16.32 4.91
CA ALA A 7 6.23 -17.73 5.10
C ALA A 7 4.71 -17.86 4.94
N SER A 8 4.28 -18.11 3.71
CA SER A 8 2.89 -18.07 3.28
C SER A 8 2.46 -19.46 2.83
N LEU A 9 2.16 -20.34 3.79
CA LEU A 9 1.70 -21.69 3.50
C LEU A 9 0.33 -21.66 2.81
N VAL A 10 0.28 -21.87 1.49
CA VAL A 10 -0.96 -21.84 0.69
C VAL A 10 -1.05 -23.00 -0.28
N PHE A 11 -2.01 -23.90 0.00
CA PHE A 11 -2.44 -24.98 -0.87
C PHE A 11 -3.15 -24.47 -2.16
N PRO A 12 -3.20 -25.27 -3.25
CA PRO A 12 -3.94 -24.98 -4.49
C PRO A 12 -5.44 -24.76 -4.27
N THR A 13 -5.97 -25.10 -3.09
CA THR A 13 -7.29 -24.66 -2.66
C THR A 13 -7.26 -24.24 -1.19
N ALA A 14 -7.02 -22.94 -0.99
CA ALA A 14 -7.24 -22.23 0.27
C ALA A 14 -6.32 -22.56 1.44
N MET A 15 -5.35 -21.68 1.65
CA MET A 15 -5.12 -21.00 2.93
C MET A 15 -4.29 -19.75 2.63
N LEU A 16 -4.07 -18.90 3.62
CA LEU A 16 -3.39 -17.63 3.43
C LEU A 16 -2.63 -17.42 4.73
N ILE A 17 -1.35 -17.77 4.74
CA ILE A 17 -0.44 -17.20 5.75
C ILE A 17 0.14 -15.96 5.08
N LEU A 18 0.17 -14.81 5.76
CA LEU A 18 0.99 -13.66 5.36
C LEU A 18 1.91 -13.40 6.53
N VAL A 19 3.22 -13.38 6.30
CA VAL A 19 4.14 -12.79 7.28
C VAL A 19 4.33 -11.31 6.95
N MET A 20 3.36 -10.49 7.32
CA MET A 20 3.60 -9.04 7.33
C MET A 20 4.48 -8.70 8.55
N LEU A 21 5.65 -8.14 8.28
CA LEU A 21 6.52 -7.44 9.22
C LEU A 21 5.93 -6.05 9.50
N GLY A 22 6.08 -5.54 10.72
CA GLY A 22 5.60 -4.21 11.12
C GLY A 22 5.29 -4.18 12.61
N ALA A 23 5.81 -3.19 13.35
CA ALA A 23 5.98 -3.14 14.82
C ALA A 23 4.76 -2.65 15.63
N LEU A 24 4.77 -2.97 16.93
CA LEU A 24 3.91 -2.41 18.00
C LEU A 24 4.85 -1.88 19.10
N PHE A 25 4.61 -0.66 19.60
CA PHE A 25 5.40 -0.03 20.65
C PHE A 25 4.81 -0.30 22.04
N PRO A 26 5.61 -0.65 23.07
CA PRO A 26 5.22 -0.44 24.46
C PRO A 26 5.39 1.04 24.83
N LYS A 27 4.33 1.66 25.35
CA LYS A 27 4.42 2.97 26.02
C LYS A 27 5.33 2.82 27.24
N ILE A 28 6.52 3.40 27.17
CA ILE A 28 7.33 3.64 28.37
C ILE A 28 7.00 5.05 28.84
N VAL A 29 6.38 5.11 30.02
CA VAL A 29 6.19 6.35 30.79
C VAL A 29 7.57 6.81 31.23
N ALA A 30 8.01 7.96 30.71
CA ALA A 30 9.23 8.61 31.18
C ALA A 30 9.00 9.18 32.60
N ARG A 31 9.75 8.65 33.57
CA ARG A 31 10.01 9.34 34.85
C ARG A 31 10.95 10.51 34.56
N GLY A 32 10.57 11.70 34.99
CA GLY A 32 11.43 12.88 34.94
C GLY A 32 12.58 12.80 35.96
N PRO A 33 13.65 13.57 35.73
CA PRO A 33 14.49 14.06 36.82
C PRO A 33 14.63 15.58 36.81
N ASP A 34 14.68 16.06 38.05
CA ASP A 34 15.06 17.34 38.64
C ASP A 34 15.67 18.47 37.80
N GLU A 35 15.25 19.67 38.23
CA GLU A 35 15.82 20.99 37.97
C GLU A 35 17.34 21.04 38.19
N HIS A 36 18.07 21.62 37.23
CA HIS A 36 19.10 22.59 37.56
C HIS A 36 19.21 23.65 36.46
N LEU A 37 18.91 24.89 36.87
CA LEU A 37 19.04 26.12 36.11
C LEU A 37 20.50 26.33 35.68
N HIS A 38 20.76 26.47 34.38
CA HIS A 38 21.88 27.27 33.89
C HIS A 38 21.40 28.29 32.87
N ASN A 39 21.56 29.54 33.28
CA ASN A 39 21.20 30.75 32.57
C ASN A 39 22.20 30.99 31.43
N GLY A 40 21.75 30.79 30.19
CA GLY A 40 22.48 31.15 28.98
C GLY A 40 21.46 31.55 27.93
N SER A 41 21.50 32.81 27.51
CA SER A 41 20.61 33.38 26.50
C SER A 41 20.86 32.75 25.12
N ASN A 42 20.41 31.51 24.92
CA ASN A 42 20.21 30.95 23.59
C ASN A 42 18.85 31.42 23.12
N VAL A 43 18.85 32.41 22.22
CA VAL A 43 17.72 32.60 21.32
C VAL A 43 17.54 31.25 20.61
N LEU A 44 16.50 30.50 20.98
CA LEU A 44 16.13 29.26 20.30
C LEU A 44 15.91 29.63 18.83
N GLN A 45 16.89 29.31 18.00
CA GLN A 45 16.83 29.61 16.58
C GLN A 45 15.70 28.76 16.02
N GLU A 46 14.62 29.39 15.55
CA GLU A 46 13.51 28.64 14.97
C GLU A 46 13.90 28.13 13.58
N PRO A 47 13.57 26.87 13.23
CA PRO A 47 13.84 26.34 11.91
C PRO A 47 13.04 27.12 10.85
N ARG A 48 13.66 27.35 9.69
CA ARG A 48 13.06 28.05 8.54
C ARG A 48 11.92 27.27 7.88
N TYR A 49 11.75 26.01 8.28
CA TYR A 49 10.68 25.13 7.83
C TYR A 49 10.36 24.13 8.95
N PRO A 50 9.07 23.78 9.18
CA PRO A 50 8.69 22.79 10.19
C PRO A 50 9.05 21.37 9.71
N TYR A 51 10.32 20.98 9.84
CA TYR A 51 10.83 19.70 9.33
C TYR A 51 10.15 18.50 9.99
N GLU A 52 9.64 18.65 11.20
CA GLU A 52 8.90 17.65 11.97
C GLU A 52 7.60 17.24 11.27
N SER A 53 7.05 18.11 10.41
CA SER A 53 5.88 17.78 9.58
C SER A 53 6.19 16.77 8.45
N ILE A 54 7.47 16.51 8.16
CA ILE A 54 7.90 15.55 7.15
C ILE A 54 7.91 14.15 7.77
N MET A 55 6.74 13.49 7.76
CA MET A 55 6.57 12.12 8.20
C MET A 55 6.98 11.11 7.11
N LEU A 56 8.26 11.05 6.76
CA LEU A 56 8.81 10.16 5.74
C LEU A 56 10.01 9.36 6.24
N SER A 57 10.16 8.12 5.76
CA SER A 57 11.37 7.32 5.95
C SER A 57 12.60 8.07 5.41
N GLU A 58 13.75 7.96 6.09
CA GLU A 58 15.02 8.58 5.66
C GLU A 58 15.41 8.24 4.20
N GLU A 59 15.08 7.02 3.73
CA GLU A 59 15.36 6.61 2.34
C GLU A 59 14.57 7.46 1.33
N HIS A 60 13.40 7.97 1.71
CA HIS A 60 12.54 8.76 0.83
C HIS A 60 12.91 10.24 0.78
N ILE A 61 13.63 10.74 1.79
CA ILE A 61 13.97 12.16 1.93
C ILE A 61 14.65 12.73 0.67
N PRO A 62 15.64 12.07 0.04
CA PRO A 62 16.23 12.58 -1.22
C PRO A 62 15.20 12.79 -2.33
N TYR A 63 14.27 11.86 -2.50
CA TYR A 63 13.24 11.87 -3.53
C TYR A 63 12.15 12.91 -3.24
N PHE A 64 11.81 13.08 -1.96
CA PHE A 64 10.93 14.15 -1.51
C PHE A 64 11.53 15.53 -1.79
N LEU A 65 12.80 15.74 -1.43
CA LEU A 65 13.49 17.00 -1.65
C LEU A 65 13.67 17.31 -3.15
N HIS A 66 13.87 16.29 -3.99
CA HIS A 66 13.88 16.44 -5.45
C HIS A 66 12.59 17.06 -5.98
N ASN A 67 11.44 16.57 -5.51
CA ASN A 67 10.12 17.07 -5.92
C ASN A 67 9.70 18.36 -5.20
N ASN A 68 10.40 18.76 -4.15
CA ASN A 68 10.11 19.97 -3.37
C ASN A 68 11.34 20.89 -3.32
N PRO A 69 11.73 21.51 -4.45
CA PRO A 69 12.96 22.31 -4.54
C PRO A 69 12.97 23.53 -3.61
N GLY A 70 11.79 24.10 -3.29
CA GLY A 70 11.65 25.17 -2.30
C GLY A 70 12.08 24.72 -0.90
N ILE A 71 11.59 23.56 -0.46
CA ILE A 71 11.96 22.95 0.84
C ILE A 71 13.44 22.57 0.84
N ALA A 72 13.94 22.00 -0.26
CA ALA A 72 15.37 21.67 -0.39
C ALA A 72 16.26 22.93 -0.28
N THR A 73 15.80 24.06 -0.81
CA THR A 73 16.51 25.34 -0.72
C THR A 73 16.48 25.90 0.69
N ALA A 74 15.31 25.86 1.36
CA ALA A 74 15.20 26.22 2.78
C ALA A 74 16.14 25.37 3.65
N CYS A 75 16.12 24.04 3.48
CA CYS A 75 17.01 23.11 4.20
C CYS A 75 18.49 23.37 3.97
N ARG A 76 18.88 23.81 2.77
CA ARG A 76 20.29 24.14 2.46
C ARG A 76 20.78 25.34 3.28
N GLN A 77 19.90 26.33 3.48
CA GLN A 77 20.24 27.59 4.15
C GLN A 77 20.04 27.52 5.67
N ASP A 78 19.24 26.56 6.14
CA ASP A 78 18.92 26.42 7.55
C ASP A 78 19.99 25.61 8.30
N PRO A 79 20.69 26.16 9.32
CA PRO A 79 21.57 25.43 10.21
C PRO A 79 20.94 24.16 10.80
N LEU A 80 19.65 24.21 11.14
CA LEU A 80 18.90 23.21 11.90
C LEU A 80 18.26 22.12 11.05
N CYS A 81 18.36 22.20 9.72
CA CYS A 81 17.74 21.16 8.89
C CYS A 81 18.36 19.77 9.16
N PRO A 82 17.57 18.78 9.62
CA PRO A 82 18.08 17.43 9.89
C PRO A 82 18.47 16.68 8.61
N TYR A 83 17.97 17.12 7.46
CA TYR A 83 18.09 16.42 6.19
C TYR A 83 19.27 16.88 5.31
N LYS A 84 20.21 17.66 5.85
CA LYS A 84 21.37 18.18 5.08
C LYS A 84 22.15 17.12 4.34
N LYS A 85 22.35 15.94 4.95
CA LYS A 85 23.05 14.81 4.32
C LYS A 85 22.39 14.35 3.01
N HIS A 86 21.08 14.49 2.89
CA HIS A 86 20.30 14.08 1.72
C HIS A 86 20.34 15.07 0.56
N LEU A 87 20.73 16.33 0.80
CA LEU A 87 20.89 17.35 -0.25
C LEU A 87 21.96 16.98 -1.29
N LYS A 88 22.89 16.07 -0.95
CA LYS A 88 23.88 15.54 -1.90
C LYS A 88 23.27 14.59 -2.94
N LYS A 89 22.05 14.09 -2.70
CA LYS A 89 21.34 13.10 -3.53
C LYS A 89 20.14 13.68 -4.28
N LEU A 90 20.12 15.00 -4.54
CA LEU A 90 19.00 15.66 -5.23
C LEU A 90 18.78 15.23 -6.69
N LYS A 91 19.67 14.41 -7.26
CA LYS A 91 19.42 13.78 -8.55
C LYS A 91 18.43 12.61 -8.45
N ALA A 92 18.28 12.00 -7.26
CA ALA A 92 17.39 10.89 -7.01
C ALA A 92 15.93 11.28 -7.27
N CYS A 93 15.18 10.42 -7.95
CA CYS A 93 13.81 10.68 -8.39
C CYS A 93 13.00 9.39 -8.40
N TRP A 94 11.68 9.47 -8.26
CA TRP A 94 10.85 8.27 -8.15
C TRP A 94 10.76 7.52 -9.47
N GLY A 95 10.91 8.21 -10.60
CA GLY A 95 10.88 7.64 -11.95
C GLY A 95 9.73 8.16 -12.81
N TYR A 96 8.68 8.67 -12.17
CA TYR A 96 7.54 9.27 -12.86
C TYR A 96 7.80 10.71 -13.31
N GLU A 97 8.79 11.39 -12.72
CA GLU A 97 9.17 12.74 -13.11
C GLU A 97 9.69 12.77 -14.55
N LYS A 98 9.36 13.83 -15.30
CA LYS A 98 9.77 13.98 -16.71
C LYS A 98 11.29 14.07 -16.86
N SER A 99 11.97 14.70 -15.91
CA SER A 99 13.42 14.88 -15.85
C SER A 99 14.17 13.69 -15.26
N CYS A 100 13.47 12.67 -14.75
CA CYS A 100 14.10 11.56 -14.05
C CYS A 100 14.83 10.62 -15.03
N LYS A 101 16.15 10.55 -14.89
CA LYS A 101 16.99 9.62 -15.64
C LYS A 101 16.92 8.20 -15.05
N PRO A 102 17.03 7.13 -15.85
CA PRO A 102 16.93 5.75 -15.37
C PRO A 102 17.83 5.41 -14.18
N GLU A 103 19.07 5.89 -14.19
CA GLU A 103 20.07 5.66 -13.15
C GLU A 103 19.76 6.32 -11.80
N ASN A 104 18.83 7.29 -11.78
CA ASN A 104 18.44 8.02 -10.58
C ASN A 104 17.13 7.54 -9.97
N ARG A 105 16.48 6.53 -10.58
CA ARG A 105 15.19 6.02 -10.12
C ARG A 105 15.30 5.37 -8.75
N PHE A 106 14.23 5.46 -7.96
CA PHE A 106 14.12 4.78 -6.67
C PHE A 106 14.41 3.27 -6.78
N GLY A 107 13.90 2.66 -7.83
CA GLY A 107 14.16 1.27 -8.15
C GLY A 107 13.85 0.95 -9.60
N TYR A 108 14.26 -0.23 -10.01
CA TYR A 108 13.94 -0.83 -11.29
C TYR A 108 13.81 -2.35 -11.08
N PRO A 109 12.85 -3.01 -11.74
CA PRO A 109 12.61 -4.43 -11.53
C PRO A 109 13.81 -5.27 -12.00
N THR A 110 13.96 -6.43 -11.37
CA THR A 110 14.89 -7.48 -11.81
C THR A 110 14.09 -8.52 -12.57
N CYS A 111 14.63 -9.04 -13.68
CA CYS A 111 14.02 -10.15 -14.40
C CYS A 111 15.08 -11.23 -14.66
N ASP A 112 14.74 -12.47 -14.31
CA ASP A 112 15.65 -13.62 -14.45
C ASP A 112 15.67 -14.15 -15.89
N TYR A 113 14.54 -14.03 -16.59
CA TYR A 113 14.38 -14.45 -17.97
C TYR A 113 13.29 -13.61 -18.67
N ALA A 114 13.25 -13.68 -20.00
CA ALA A 114 12.19 -13.10 -20.83
C ALA A 114 11.37 -14.23 -21.47
N GLU A 115 10.05 -14.23 -21.24
CA GLU A 115 9.14 -15.23 -21.81
C GLU A 115 8.65 -14.79 -23.21
N ILE A 116 8.94 -15.63 -24.21
CA ILE A 116 8.54 -15.41 -25.60
C ILE A 116 7.02 -15.34 -25.66
N GLY A 117 6.49 -14.22 -26.16
CA GLY A 117 5.05 -13.89 -26.16
C GLY A 117 4.72 -12.66 -25.33
N TRP A 118 5.55 -12.32 -24.33
CA TRP A 118 5.44 -11.09 -23.55
C TRP A 118 6.58 -10.10 -23.88
N ALA A 119 7.81 -10.60 -23.97
CA ALA A 119 8.99 -9.82 -24.30
C ALA A 119 10.04 -10.70 -24.98
N ASN A 120 10.83 -10.12 -25.89
CA ASN A 120 11.90 -10.80 -26.61
C ASN A 120 13.25 -10.67 -25.91
N THR A 121 13.42 -9.70 -25.00
CA THR A 121 14.66 -9.50 -24.21
C THR A 121 14.36 -9.19 -22.74
N ILE A 122 15.35 -9.37 -21.87
CA ILE A 122 15.25 -9.06 -20.43
C ILE A 122 14.96 -7.57 -20.22
N GLU A 123 15.62 -6.70 -20.98
CA GLU A 123 15.45 -5.25 -20.87
C GLU A 123 14.02 -4.84 -21.26
N GLN A 124 13.46 -5.48 -22.29
CA GLN A 124 12.07 -5.25 -22.68
C GLN A 124 11.11 -5.76 -21.60
N ALA A 125 11.38 -6.93 -21.00
CA ALA A 125 10.58 -7.47 -19.90
C ALA A 125 10.59 -6.53 -18.68
N GLN A 126 11.76 -5.99 -18.33
CA GLN A 126 11.92 -5.00 -17.25
C GLN A 126 11.17 -3.71 -17.54
N ASP A 127 11.25 -3.17 -18.76
CA ASP A 127 10.56 -1.93 -19.13
C ASP A 127 9.04 -2.09 -19.10
N ILE A 128 8.53 -3.23 -19.60
CA ILE A 128 7.10 -3.53 -19.54
C ILE A 128 6.65 -3.68 -18.09
N PHE A 129 7.37 -4.45 -17.27
CA PHE A 129 7.05 -4.60 -15.84
C PHE A 129 7.05 -3.24 -15.13
N TRP A 130 8.06 -2.41 -15.36
CA TRP A 130 8.17 -1.10 -14.74
C TRP A 130 6.99 -0.18 -15.11
N LYS A 131 6.55 -0.21 -16.37
CA LYS A 131 5.37 0.55 -16.86
C LYS A 131 4.04 0.03 -16.30
N GLN A 132 3.93 -1.25 -15.98
CA GLN A 132 2.67 -1.88 -15.59
C GLN A 132 2.49 -2.03 -14.08
N ALA A 133 3.58 -2.22 -13.32
CA ALA A 133 3.56 -2.65 -11.93
C ALA A 133 4.50 -1.86 -11.00
N ASP A 134 5.16 -0.80 -11.48
CA ASP A 134 6.10 0.04 -10.72
C ASP A 134 5.79 1.53 -10.89
N PHE A 135 6.70 2.44 -10.51
CA PHE A 135 6.54 3.88 -10.67
C PHE A 135 6.30 4.33 -12.12
N GLY A 136 6.64 3.50 -13.11
CA GLY A 136 6.24 3.70 -14.50
C GLY A 136 4.73 3.67 -14.71
N TYR A 137 4.00 2.89 -13.91
CA TYR A 137 2.54 2.90 -13.90
C TYR A 137 2.00 4.29 -13.53
N VAL A 138 2.52 4.87 -12.45
CA VAL A 138 2.17 6.22 -12.00
C VAL A 138 2.51 7.23 -13.09
N LYS A 139 3.67 7.08 -13.74
CA LYS A 139 4.09 7.93 -14.87
C LYS A 139 3.06 7.94 -16.00
N GLU A 140 2.57 6.78 -16.42
CA GLU A 140 1.58 6.69 -17.49
C GLU A 140 0.25 7.34 -17.08
N LYS A 141 -0.20 7.16 -15.83
CA LYS A 141 -1.41 7.84 -15.34
C LYS A 141 -1.25 9.36 -15.30
N MET A 142 -0.07 9.85 -14.91
CA MET A 142 0.24 11.28 -14.89
C MET A 142 0.34 11.90 -16.28
N LYS A 143 0.83 11.16 -17.29
CA LYS A 143 0.86 11.62 -18.69
C LYS A 143 -0.53 11.86 -19.26
N ASP A 144 -1.49 11.04 -18.84
CA ASP A 144 -2.87 11.08 -19.31
C ASP A 144 -3.75 12.11 -18.59
N VAL A 145 -3.20 12.88 -17.64
CA VAL A 145 -3.95 13.89 -16.88
C VAL A 145 -4.35 15.05 -17.79
N LYS A 146 -5.65 15.34 -17.80
CA LYS A 146 -6.26 16.46 -18.52
C LYS A 146 -7.03 17.34 -17.57
N ASN A 147 -7.03 18.64 -17.86
CA ASN A 147 -7.87 19.60 -17.17
C ASN A 147 -9.31 19.52 -17.69
N HIS A 148 -10.24 19.17 -16.82
CA HIS A 148 -11.67 19.14 -17.11
C HIS A 148 -12.38 20.42 -16.63
N CYS A 149 -11.87 21.04 -15.56
CA CYS A 149 -12.38 22.27 -14.95
C CYS A 149 -11.20 23.19 -14.70
N LYS A 150 -11.14 24.32 -15.42
CA LYS A 150 -10.06 25.30 -15.30
C LYS A 150 -10.51 26.50 -14.46
N PRO A 151 -9.72 26.94 -13.48
CA PRO A 151 -10.01 28.15 -12.71
C PRO A 151 -9.94 29.37 -13.63
N LYS A 152 -10.82 30.35 -13.43
CA LYS A 152 -10.77 31.63 -14.17
C LYS A 152 -9.98 32.67 -13.38
N ASN A 153 -10.14 32.68 -12.07
CA ASN A 153 -9.47 33.57 -11.13
C ASN A 153 -8.70 32.79 -10.05
N ALA A 154 -7.84 33.48 -9.30
CA ALA A 154 -7.22 32.91 -8.11
C ALA A 154 -8.30 32.55 -7.07
N GLY A 155 -8.27 31.33 -6.52
CA GLY A 155 -9.27 30.82 -5.58
C GLY A 155 -10.45 30.10 -6.23
N ASP A 156 -10.54 30.09 -7.56
CA ASP A 156 -11.54 29.29 -8.29
C ASP A 156 -11.26 27.78 -8.18
N SER A 157 -12.26 27.00 -8.55
CA SER A 157 -12.17 25.55 -8.53
C SER A 157 -11.38 25.01 -9.73
N SER A 158 -10.78 23.85 -9.53
CA SER A 158 -10.12 23.09 -10.60
C SER A 158 -10.48 21.61 -10.49
N LEU A 159 -10.45 20.92 -11.63
CA LEU A 159 -10.53 19.46 -11.71
C LEU A 159 -9.62 19.01 -12.85
N GLU A 160 -8.63 18.21 -12.48
CA GLU A 160 -7.79 17.48 -13.42
C GLU A 160 -7.92 15.99 -13.16
N CYS A 161 -8.03 15.20 -14.23
CA CYS A 161 -8.20 13.76 -14.13
C CYS A 161 -7.37 13.05 -15.18
N SER A 162 -6.84 11.88 -14.83
CA SER A 162 -6.32 10.93 -15.81
C SER A 162 -7.46 10.36 -16.65
N ARG A 163 -7.09 9.71 -17.76
CA ARG A 163 -8.02 8.97 -18.63
C ARG A 163 -8.96 8.06 -17.82
N TYR A 164 -10.23 8.03 -18.24
CA TYR A 164 -11.34 7.31 -17.61
C TYR A 164 -11.63 7.71 -16.15
N LEU A 165 -11.20 8.89 -15.70
CA LEU A 165 -11.36 9.36 -14.31
C LEU A 165 -10.82 8.35 -13.28
N GLN A 166 -9.70 7.70 -13.61
CA GLN A 166 -9.06 6.71 -12.73
C GLN A 166 -8.33 7.36 -11.55
N TYR A 167 -7.85 8.57 -11.76
CA TYR A 167 -7.22 9.44 -10.78
C TYR A 167 -7.70 10.87 -11.03
N CYS A 168 -8.07 11.59 -9.98
CA CYS A 168 -8.40 13.02 -10.10
C CYS A 168 -7.81 13.84 -8.96
N LYS A 169 -7.46 15.09 -9.25
CA LYS A 169 -7.22 16.13 -8.25
C LYS A 169 -8.18 17.27 -8.47
N ALA A 170 -8.66 17.84 -7.37
CA ALA A 170 -9.54 18.99 -7.39
C ALA A 170 -9.16 20.00 -6.32
N ALA A 171 -9.40 21.28 -6.61
CA ALA A 171 -9.26 22.36 -5.66
C ALA A 171 -10.58 23.12 -5.51
N ASN A 172 -10.83 23.65 -4.32
CA ASN A 172 -11.98 24.49 -3.96
C ASN A 172 -13.32 23.90 -4.42
N LEU A 173 -13.57 22.61 -4.12
CA LEU A 173 -14.82 21.93 -4.47
C LEU A 173 -15.75 21.84 -3.27
N TYR A 174 -17.05 21.69 -3.53
CA TYR A 174 -18.01 21.33 -2.48
C TYR A 174 -18.76 20.04 -2.81
N ILE A 175 -19.14 19.32 -1.76
CA ILE A 175 -20.05 18.18 -1.80
C ILE A 175 -21.23 18.47 -0.87
N ASP A 176 -22.44 18.39 -1.40
CA ASP A 176 -23.70 18.68 -0.71
C ASP A 176 -24.42 17.39 -0.33
N LEU A 177 -24.36 17.03 0.95
CA LEU A 177 -24.94 15.83 1.54
C LEU A 177 -26.25 16.14 2.29
N ARG A 178 -26.89 17.29 2.05
CA ARG A 178 -28.15 17.67 2.70
C ARG A 178 -29.35 16.84 2.23
N HIS A 179 -29.34 16.44 0.96
CA HIS A 179 -30.44 15.70 0.33
C HIS A 179 -29.94 14.56 -0.57
N PRO A 180 -29.16 13.59 -0.04
CA PRO A 180 -28.66 12.48 -0.82
C PRO A 180 -29.80 11.50 -1.16
N GLU A 181 -29.81 10.94 -2.36
CA GLU A 181 -30.73 9.84 -2.67
C GLU A 181 -30.25 8.56 -1.97
N ARG A 182 -30.90 8.21 -0.86
CA ARG A 182 -30.58 7.00 -0.10
C ARG A 182 -31.35 5.82 -0.68
N ASN A 183 -30.66 5.00 -1.45
CA ASN A 183 -31.16 3.70 -1.89
C ASN A 183 -30.36 2.57 -1.20
N HIS A 184 -31.01 1.44 -0.97
CA HIS A 184 -30.37 0.20 -0.50
C HIS A 184 -29.62 -0.54 -1.61
N ASP A 185 -29.81 -0.14 -2.88
CA ASP A 185 -29.00 -0.67 -3.98
C ASP A 185 -27.55 -0.22 -3.86
N ARG A 186 -26.69 -1.19 -3.53
CA ARG A 186 -25.24 -1.02 -3.36
C ARG A 186 -24.52 -0.71 -4.67
N PHE A 187 -25.19 -0.86 -5.81
CA PHE A 187 -24.67 -0.54 -7.13
C PHE A 187 -25.35 0.69 -7.75
N ASN A 188 -26.16 1.44 -7.00
CA ASN A 188 -26.76 2.67 -7.52
C ASN A 188 -25.66 3.67 -7.90
N GLU A 189 -25.64 4.03 -9.18
CA GLU A 189 -24.58 4.81 -9.81
C GLU A 189 -24.89 6.33 -9.81
N ASP A 190 -26.14 6.72 -9.52
CA ASP A 190 -26.64 8.10 -9.57
C ASP A 190 -26.89 8.69 -8.17
N PHE A 191 -25.89 8.62 -7.27
CA PHE A 191 -26.02 9.10 -5.89
C PHE A 191 -26.12 10.64 -5.78
N PHE A 192 -25.36 11.37 -6.62
CA PHE A 192 -25.33 12.83 -6.63
C PHE A 192 -26.14 13.39 -7.79
N LYS A 193 -27.13 14.23 -7.48
CA LYS A 193 -27.84 15.05 -8.45
C LYS A 193 -27.00 16.21 -8.94
N LYS A 194 -27.39 16.76 -10.09
CA LYS A 194 -26.83 18.01 -10.62
C LYS A 194 -26.83 19.08 -9.52
N GLY A 195 -25.68 19.69 -9.29
CA GLY A 195 -25.49 20.75 -8.30
C GLY A 195 -25.10 20.28 -6.89
N GLN A 196 -25.08 18.96 -6.62
CA GLN A 196 -24.63 18.42 -5.33
C GLN A 196 -23.12 18.23 -5.23
N ILE A 197 -22.43 18.08 -6.35
CA ILE A 197 -20.98 18.29 -6.45
C ILE A 197 -20.73 19.46 -7.36
N GLY A 198 -19.85 20.37 -6.95
CA GLY A 198 -19.63 21.59 -7.72
C GLY A 198 -18.43 22.42 -7.28
N GLY A 199 -18.25 23.49 -8.03
CA GLY A 199 -17.16 24.45 -7.90
C GLY A 199 -17.33 25.57 -8.91
N HIS A 200 -16.55 26.65 -8.76
CA HIS A 200 -16.55 27.78 -9.66
C HIS A 200 -15.41 27.65 -10.68
N CYS A 201 -15.69 27.19 -11.90
CA CYS A 201 -14.69 27.02 -12.95
C CYS A 201 -15.30 26.95 -14.35
N SER A 202 -14.44 26.98 -15.38
CA SER A 202 -14.82 26.65 -16.75
C SER A 202 -14.74 25.14 -16.99
N MET A 203 -15.90 24.47 -17.07
CA MET A 203 -16.01 23.02 -17.26
C MET A 203 -16.11 22.63 -18.73
N ASN A 204 -15.29 21.67 -19.18
CA ASN A 204 -15.44 21.04 -20.50
C ASN A 204 -16.32 19.78 -20.37
N THR A 205 -17.63 19.98 -20.36
CA THR A 205 -18.62 18.91 -20.15
C THR A 205 -18.52 17.80 -21.19
N LYS A 206 -18.32 18.13 -22.46
CA LYS A 206 -18.22 17.14 -23.55
C LYS A 206 -17.00 16.23 -23.36
N ALA A 207 -15.84 16.81 -23.05
CA ALA A 207 -14.62 16.02 -22.79
C ALA A 207 -14.74 15.18 -21.53
N PHE A 208 -15.36 15.71 -20.47
CA PHE A 208 -15.57 14.98 -19.22
C PHE A 208 -16.49 13.76 -19.41
N LEU A 209 -17.64 13.94 -20.08
CA LEU A 209 -18.57 12.83 -20.34
C LEU A 209 -17.96 11.75 -21.24
N ALA A 210 -17.07 12.13 -22.18
CA ALA A 210 -16.38 11.18 -23.05
C ALA A 210 -15.45 10.21 -22.29
N GLU A 211 -15.00 10.53 -21.08
CA GLU A 211 -14.18 9.64 -20.25
C GLU A 211 -15.00 8.49 -19.62
N GLY A 212 -16.34 8.56 -19.67
CA GLY A 212 -17.26 7.54 -19.11
C GLY A 212 -17.31 6.19 -19.85
N GLN A 213 -16.38 5.90 -20.75
CA GLN A 213 -16.39 4.67 -21.56
C GLN A 213 -16.05 3.41 -20.75
N GLN A 214 -15.25 3.53 -19.69
CA GLN A 214 -14.88 2.43 -18.78
C GLN A 214 -15.55 2.59 -17.41
N LYS A 215 -16.89 2.72 -17.44
CA LYS A 215 -17.70 2.99 -16.27
C LYS A 215 -18.13 1.68 -15.59
N SER A 216 -17.40 1.23 -14.57
CA SER A 216 -17.75 0.06 -13.74
C SER A 216 -17.42 0.33 -12.25
N PRO A 217 -18.20 -0.21 -11.28
CA PRO A 217 -17.96 -0.01 -9.86
C PRO A 217 -16.52 -0.32 -9.44
N LEU A 218 -15.89 0.61 -8.71
CA LEU A 218 -14.51 0.54 -8.22
C LEU A 218 -13.42 0.45 -9.31
N GLN A 219 -13.76 0.68 -10.59
CA GLN A 219 -12.80 0.74 -11.70
C GLN A 219 -12.54 2.18 -12.17
N SER A 220 -13.45 3.12 -11.92
CA SER A 220 -13.30 4.55 -12.19
C SER A 220 -14.12 5.39 -11.19
N TRP A 221 -13.67 6.61 -10.89
CA TRP A 221 -14.43 7.54 -10.04
C TRP A 221 -15.69 8.06 -10.74
N TYR A 222 -15.85 7.77 -12.04
CA TYR A 222 -17.07 8.07 -12.79
C TYR A 222 -18.34 7.48 -12.13
N LYS A 223 -18.22 6.38 -11.36
CA LYS A 223 -19.39 5.65 -10.81
C LYS A 223 -19.32 5.27 -9.33
N SER A 224 -18.48 5.91 -8.52
CA SER A 224 -18.26 5.39 -7.15
C SER A 224 -19.17 6.01 -6.09
N THR A 225 -19.90 5.17 -5.33
CA THR A 225 -19.94 5.25 -3.85
C THR A 225 -20.14 3.86 -3.24
N TYR A 226 -19.33 3.49 -2.23
CA TYR A 226 -19.77 2.81 -1.00
C TYR A 226 -18.63 2.73 0.04
N GLY A 227 -19.02 2.66 1.32
CA GLY A 227 -18.16 2.55 2.49
C GLY A 227 -17.37 1.25 2.54
N TYR A 228 -16.07 1.40 2.77
CA TYR A 228 -15.13 0.29 2.95
C TYR A 228 -15.38 -0.35 4.31
N GLY A 229 -15.56 -1.67 4.36
CA GLY A 229 -15.40 -2.41 5.60
C GLY A 229 -13.91 -2.45 5.91
N ASP A 230 -13.48 -1.77 6.97
CA ASP A 230 -12.19 -1.10 6.88
C ASP A 230 -11.04 -1.76 7.67
N LEU A 231 -10.22 -2.59 7.00
CA LEU A 231 -8.83 -2.88 7.42
C LEU A 231 -7.84 -1.77 7.00
N PHE A 232 -8.28 -0.87 6.11
CA PHE A 232 -7.55 0.31 5.74
C PHE A 232 -7.48 1.31 6.91
N SER A 233 -8.37 1.32 7.89
CA SER A 233 -8.16 2.06 9.16
C SER A 233 -6.91 1.60 9.92
N GLU A 234 -6.70 0.28 10.05
CA GLU A 234 -5.48 -0.25 10.66
C GLU A 234 -4.24 0.00 9.79
N THR A 235 -4.38 -0.13 8.47
CA THR A 235 -3.30 0.19 7.51
C THR A 235 -2.95 1.68 7.52
N TRP A 236 -3.94 2.58 7.64
CA TRP A 236 -3.80 4.03 7.58
C TRP A 236 -3.02 4.57 8.77
N LYS A 237 -3.24 3.99 9.96
CA LYS A 237 -2.46 4.27 11.18
C LYS A 237 -0.96 4.00 11.02
N ALA A 238 -0.56 3.13 10.08
CA ALA A 238 0.86 2.89 9.82
C ALA A 238 1.53 4.05 9.06
N PHE A 239 0.74 4.91 8.39
CA PHE A 239 1.24 6.01 7.57
C PHE A 239 0.95 7.39 8.16
N THR A 240 -0.02 7.51 9.07
CA THR A 240 -0.38 8.79 9.67
C THR A 240 -1.22 8.64 10.95
N ASP A 241 -1.08 9.61 11.86
CA ASP A 241 -1.93 9.78 13.04
C ASP A 241 -3.30 10.43 12.74
N TYR A 242 -3.54 10.89 11.51
CA TYR A 242 -4.84 11.46 11.12
C TYR A 242 -5.91 10.36 11.05
N GLU A 243 -7.05 10.59 11.70
CA GLU A 243 -8.17 9.65 11.66
C GLU A 243 -8.86 9.60 10.29
N ILE A 244 -9.39 8.42 9.94
CA ILE A 244 -10.25 8.27 8.78
C ILE A 244 -11.63 8.84 9.11
N ILE A 245 -12.04 9.87 8.37
CA ILE A 245 -13.37 10.44 8.47
C ILE A 245 -14.26 9.87 7.38
N HIS A 246 -15.26 9.08 7.77
CA HIS A 246 -16.27 8.59 6.82
C HIS A 246 -17.15 9.74 6.32
N LEU A 247 -17.51 9.73 5.02
CA LEU A 247 -18.37 10.76 4.43
C LEU A 247 -19.74 10.86 5.14
N LYS A 248 -20.22 9.76 5.73
CA LYS A 248 -21.43 9.71 6.56
C LYS A 248 -21.35 10.62 7.79
N SER A 249 -20.16 10.92 8.30
CA SER A 249 -19.98 11.87 9.42
C SER A 249 -20.41 13.30 9.06
N TYR A 250 -20.54 13.59 7.77
CA TYR A 250 -21.04 14.86 7.23
C TYR A 250 -22.45 14.76 6.67
N ASP A 251 -23.21 13.73 7.07
CA ASP A 251 -24.60 13.61 6.69
C ASP A 251 -25.38 14.88 7.03
N SER A 252 -26.29 15.27 6.15
CA SER A 252 -27.05 16.52 6.24
C SER A 252 -26.21 17.81 6.20
N LYS A 253 -24.95 17.77 5.76
CA LYS A 253 -24.07 18.95 5.65
C LYS A 253 -23.60 19.19 4.22
N ARG A 254 -23.15 20.41 3.96
CA ARG A 254 -22.33 20.74 2.79
C ARG A 254 -20.89 20.84 3.25
N VAL A 255 -19.99 20.13 2.58
CA VAL A 255 -18.57 20.08 2.91
C VAL A 255 -17.78 20.74 1.79
N CYS A 256 -16.89 21.65 2.15
CA CYS A 256 -15.98 22.31 1.22
C CYS A 256 -14.58 21.76 1.39
N PHE A 257 -13.95 21.39 0.28
CA PHE A 257 -12.58 20.87 0.25
C PHE A 257 -11.70 21.90 -0.44
N LYS A 258 -10.67 22.37 0.28
CA LYS A 258 -9.62 23.21 -0.31
C LYS A 258 -8.84 22.43 -1.37
N GLU A 259 -8.48 21.19 -1.02
CA GLU A 259 -7.83 20.24 -1.90
C GLU A 259 -8.47 18.86 -1.71
N ALA A 260 -8.67 18.13 -2.80
CA ALA A 260 -9.14 16.76 -2.77
C ALA A 260 -8.37 15.91 -3.78
N VAL A 261 -7.99 14.71 -3.35
CA VAL A 261 -7.35 13.70 -4.20
C VAL A 261 -8.25 12.48 -4.26
N PHE A 262 -8.67 12.13 -5.47
CA PHE A 262 -9.40 10.90 -5.78
C PHE A 262 -8.38 9.88 -6.28
N THR A 263 -7.94 9.00 -5.37
CA THR A 263 -6.82 8.07 -5.58
C THR A 263 -7.15 6.96 -6.59
N LEU A 264 -6.13 6.31 -7.15
CA LEU A 264 -6.35 5.14 -8.02
C LEU A 264 -7.22 4.08 -7.33
N LEU A 265 -8.22 3.58 -8.04
CA LEU A 265 -9.18 2.64 -7.49
C LEU A 265 -8.66 1.19 -7.56
N PRO A 266 -9.04 0.32 -6.60
CA PRO A 266 -8.44 -0.99 -6.48
C PRO A 266 -8.76 -1.92 -7.65
N ARG A 267 -9.93 -1.83 -8.29
CA ARG A 267 -10.40 -2.78 -9.33
C ARG A 267 -10.24 -2.29 -10.76
N MET A 268 -9.44 -1.26 -10.98
CA MET A 268 -9.15 -0.75 -12.32
C MET A 268 -8.78 -1.89 -13.29
N ARG A 269 -9.24 -1.82 -14.53
CA ARG A 269 -8.72 -2.69 -15.60
C ARG A 269 -7.26 -2.32 -15.82
N PHE A 270 -6.36 -3.31 -15.74
CA PHE A 270 -4.91 -3.05 -15.65
C PHE A 270 -4.59 -2.13 -14.46
N GLY A 271 -5.17 -2.44 -13.30
CA GLY A 271 -4.91 -1.76 -12.03
C GLY A 271 -3.55 -2.13 -11.47
N LEU A 272 -3.11 -1.42 -10.42
CA LEU A 272 -1.83 -1.71 -9.74
C LEU A 272 -1.93 -2.87 -8.73
N PHE A 273 -3.13 -3.12 -8.19
CA PHE A 273 -3.36 -4.14 -7.16
C PHE A 273 -4.18 -5.33 -7.68
N TYR A 274 -5.38 -5.06 -8.20
CA TYR A 274 -6.18 -6.08 -8.87
C TYR A 274 -6.05 -5.92 -10.37
N ASN A 275 -5.97 -7.05 -11.08
CA ASN A 275 -5.83 -7.11 -12.54
C ASN A 275 -4.53 -6.48 -13.08
N THR A 276 -3.47 -6.42 -12.27
CA THR A 276 -2.14 -6.00 -12.72
C THR A 276 -1.56 -7.07 -13.64
N PRO A 277 -1.29 -6.77 -14.92
CA PRO A 277 -0.56 -7.70 -15.78
C PRO A 277 0.89 -7.74 -15.29
N LEU A 278 1.34 -8.91 -14.84
CA LEU A 278 2.71 -9.10 -14.40
C LEU A 278 3.49 -9.88 -15.43
N ILE A 279 4.66 -9.36 -15.79
CA ILE A 279 5.58 -10.02 -16.69
C ILE A 279 6.24 -11.18 -15.95
N SER A 280 6.14 -12.37 -16.55
CA SER A 280 6.81 -13.59 -16.08
C SER A 280 8.32 -13.39 -15.98
N GLY A 281 8.96 -14.01 -15.00
CA GLY A 281 10.40 -13.84 -14.74
C GLY A 281 10.80 -12.51 -14.09
N CYS A 282 9.92 -11.51 -14.03
CA CYS A 282 10.21 -10.22 -13.40
C CYS A 282 9.68 -10.12 -11.96
N HIS A 283 10.40 -9.38 -11.10
CA HIS A 283 10.07 -9.13 -9.70
C HIS A 283 10.73 -7.85 -9.15
N GLY A 284 10.31 -7.42 -7.95
CA GLY A 284 10.99 -6.37 -7.18
C GLY A 284 10.61 -4.95 -7.58
N THR A 285 9.32 -4.61 -7.57
CA THR A 285 8.84 -3.25 -7.85
C THR A 285 9.36 -2.23 -6.84
N GLY A 286 9.90 -1.12 -7.34
CA GLY A 286 10.29 0.03 -6.52
C GLY A 286 9.10 0.63 -5.76
N LEU A 287 7.91 0.64 -6.38
CA LEU A 287 6.70 1.25 -5.84
C LEU A 287 6.25 0.59 -4.54
N PHE A 288 6.09 -0.73 -4.52
CA PHE A 288 5.71 -1.45 -3.30
C PHE A 288 6.84 -1.46 -2.27
N ARG A 289 8.09 -1.55 -2.72
CA ARG A 289 9.27 -1.48 -1.84
C ARG A 289 9.33 -0.18 -1.05
N ALA A 290 8.91 0.94 -1.66
CA ALA A 290 8.86 2.23 -0.97
C ALA A 290 7.91 2.18 0.25
N PHE A 291 6.83 1.40 0.19
CA PHE A 291 5.79 1.39 1.24
C PHE A 291 5.80 0.13 2.11
N SER A 292 6.85 -0.68 2.07
CA SER A 292 6.90 -1.96 2.80
C SER A 292 7.97 -2.08 3.88
N GLN A 293 8.72 -1.00 4.16
CA GLN A 293 9.87 -1.06 5.05
C GLN A 293 9.51 -1.00 6.53
N HIS A 294 10.04 -1.96 7.30
CA HIS A 294 9.87 -2.03 8.76
C HIS A 294 11.15 -2.56 9.43
N ASP A 295 11.53 -1.94 10.55
CA ASP A 295 12.71 -2.31 11.35
C ASP A 295 12.41 -3.46 12.35
N GLY A 296 13.40 -4.35 12.59
CA GLY A 296 13.43 -5.23 13.76
C GLY A 296 13.50 -6.75 13.52
N LYS A 297 13.35 -7.52 14.61
CA LYS A 297 13.39 -9.01 14.69
C LYS A 297 12.46 -9.70 13.68
N ILE A 298 12.69 -10.98 13.38
CA ILE A 298 11.82 -11.76 12.48
C ILE A 298 10.44 -11.93 13.13
N ARG A 299 9.47 -11.14 12.69
CA ARG A 299 8.08 -11.23 13.15
C ARG A 299 7.33 -12.28 12.33
N VAL A 300 6.64 -13.20 13.00
CA VAL A 300 5.77 -14.19 12.36
C VAL A 300 4.32 -13.88 12.69
N THR A 301 3.54 -13.51 11.67
CA THR A 301 2.11 -13.20 11.81
C THR A 301 1.27 -14.35 11.25
N ILE A 302 0.48 -15.00 12.10
CA ILE A 302 -0.49 -16.03 11.67
C ILE A 302 -1.82 -15.33 11.41
N LEU A 303 -2.29 -15.37 10.16
CA LEU A 303 -3.59 -14.81 9.78
C LEU A 303 -4.71 -15.79 10.08
N ALA A 304 -5.34 -15.63 11.24
CA ALA A 304 -6.56 -16.34 11.60
C ALA A 304 -7.76 -15.77 10.86
N ARG A 305 -8.83 -16.56 10.73
CA ARG A 305 -10.10 -16.12 10.16
C ARG A 305 -11.26 -16.51 11.06
N THR A 306 -12.07 -15.53 11.45
CA THR A 306 -13.43 -15.78 11.96
C THR A 306 -14.43 -15.83 10.81
N THR A 307 -14.34 -16.87 9.98
CA THR A 307 -15.31 -17.17 8.92
C THR A 307 -15.89 -18.57 9.13
N GLU A 308 -16.99 -18.91 8.46
CA GLU A 308 -17.64 -20.24 8.58
C GLU A 308 -16.71 -21.41 8.18
N TYR A 309 -15.92 -21.20 7.12
CA TYR A 309 -14.96 -22.17 6.59
C TYR A 309 -13.55 -21.56 6.53
N ARG A 310 -12.53 -22.38 6.31
CA ARG A 310 -11.10 -22.02 6.22
C ARG A 310 -10.53 -21.43 7.50
N LYS A 311 -11.00 -21.90 8.64
CA LYS A 311 -10.35 -21.69 9.93
C LYS A 311 -9.11 -22.59 10.02
N ILE A 312 -8.09 -22.08 10.71
CA ILE A 312 -6.94 -22.88 11.16
C ILE A 312 -7.35 -23.48 12.51
N LEU A 313 -7.62 -24.78 12.54
CA LEU A 313 -8.15 -25.45 13.73
C LEU A 313 -7.14 -25.44 14.89
N ASN A 314 -5.86 -25.64 14.59
CA ASN A 314 -4.78 -25.71 15.57
C ASN A 314 -3.87 -24.47 15.59
N GLN A 315 -4.41 -23.27 15.27
CA GLN A 315 -3.63 -22.03 15.19
C GLN A 315 -2.82 -21.68 16.46
N ASN A 316 -3.34 -22.03 17.63
CA ASN A 316 -2.67 -21.77 18.90
C ASN A 316 -1.47 -22.71 19.10
N GLU A 317 -1.57 -23.96 18.64
CA GLU A 317 -0.49 -24.93 18.68
C GLU A 317 0.67 -24.47 17.79
N LEU A 318 0.36 -24.05 16.56
CA LEU A 318 1.34 -23.49 15.62
C LEU A 318 2.04 -22.25 16.18
N ALA A 319 1.27 -21.33 16.77
CA ALA A 319 1.82 -20.11 17.38
C ALA A 319 2.72 -20.43 18.58
N ASN A 320 2.29 -21.35 19.45
CA ASN A 320 3.04 -21.72 20.64
C ASN A 320 4.35 -22.44 20.28
N ALA A 321 4.33 -23.30 19.26
CA ALA A 321 5.54 -23.93 18.74
C ALA A 321 6.57 -22.89 18.29
N LEU A 322 6.15 -21.89 17.50
CA LEU A 322 7.05 -20.81 17.08
C LEU A 322 7.52 -19.91 18.23
N LYS A 323 6.67 -19.65 19.23
CA LYS A 323 7.03 -18.83 20.41
C LYS A 323 8.13 -19.45 21.27
N THR A 324 8.36 -20.76 21.15
CA THR A 324 9.49 -21.43 21.83
C THR A 324 10.84 -21.01 21.27
N LEU A 325 10.87 -20.44 20.06
CA LEU A 325 12.08 -20.03 19.37
C LEU A 325 12.33 -18.52 19.60
N PRO A 326 13.44 -18.12 20.27
CA PRO A 326 13.71 -16.72 20.61
C PRO A 326 13.97 -15.82 19.39
N LEU A 327 14.18 -16.44 18.22
CA LEU A 327 14.36 -15.77 16.94
C LEU A 327 13.08 -15.05 16.47
N PHE A 328 11.90 -15.53 16.90
CA PHE A 328 10.62 -15.08 16.38
C PHE A 328 9.82 -14.22 17.36
N ASP A 329 9.24 -13.14 16.84
CA ASP A 329 8.15 -12.40 17.48
C ASP A 329 6.82 -12.84 16.86
N VAL A 330 5.99 -13.61 17.59
CA VAL A 330 4.85 -14.34 17.01
C VAL A 330 3.52 -13.74 17.44
N GLN A 331 2.68 -13.39 16.47
CA GLN A 331 1.32 -12.88 16.70
C GLN A 331 0.28 -13.61 15.86
N ILE A 332 -0.95 -13.71 16.38
CA ILE A 332 -2.12 -14.16 15.63
C ILE A 332 -3.01 -12.95 15.38
N VAL A 333 -3.33 -12.68 14.11
CA VAL A 333 -4.18 -11.55 13.71
C VAL A 333 -5.40 -12.07 12.99
N ASN A 334 -6.59 -11.65 13.41
CA ASN A 334 -7.84 -12.08 12.80
C ASN A 334 -8.17 -11.22 11.56
N TYR A 335 -8.14 -11.86 10.40
CA TYR A 335 -8.44 -11.24 9.12
C TYR A 335 -9.86 -11.59 8.65
N LYS A 336 -10.81 -10.68 8.92
CA LYS A 336 -12.26 -10.89 8.72
C LYS A 336 -12.70 -10.98 7.25
N TYR A 337 -11.86 -10.58 6.28
CA TYR A 337 -12.27 -10.42 4.87
C TYR A 337 -11.94 -11.62 3.98
N LYS A 338 -12.97 -12.12 3.27
CA LYS A 338 -12.95 -13.26 2.34
C LYS A 338 -12.23 -12.89 1.01
N TYR A 339 -10.92 -12.70 1.02
CA TYR A 339 -10.13 -12.72 -0.21
C TYR A 339 -9.48 -14.10 -0.35
N ASN A 340 -9.82 -14.79 -1.44
CA ASN A 340 -9.08 -15.96 -1.89
C ASN A 340 -9.21 -16.07 -3.40
N CYS A 341 -8.07 -16.04 -4.10
CA CYS A 341 -8.02 -15.97 -5.56
C CYS A 341 -8.25 -17.30 -6.28
N LYS A 342 -8.46 -18.44 -5.60
CA LYS A 342 -8.59 -19.76 -6.27
C LYS A 342 -7.41 -20.12 -7.21
N ASP A 343 -6.28 -19.45 -7.10
CA ASP A 343 -5.14 -19.61 -8.01
C ASP A 343 -3.85 -19.66 -7.17
N GLU A 344 -3.08 -20.73 -7.38
CA GLU A 344 -1.74 -20.93 -6.81
C GLU A 344 -0.79 -19.79 -7.21
N ARG A 345 -0.99 -19.21 -8.40
CA ARG A 345 -0.23 -18.07 -8.89
C ARG A 345 -0.59 -16.77 -8.19
N CYS A 346 -1.80 -16.59 -7.64
CA CYS A 346 -2.20 -15.27 -7.10
C CYS A 346 -1.30 -14.80 -5.95
N TYR A 347 -0.98 -15.68 -5.00
CA TYR A 347 -0.13 -15.29 -3.87
C TYR A 347 1.34 -15.24 -4.23
N LEU A 348 1.78 -16.13 -5.15
CA LEU A 348 3.09 -16.04 -5.76
C LEU A 348 3.27 -14.71 -6.50
N ASP A 349 2.27 -14.26 -7.26
CA ASP A 349 2.29 -13.02 -8.02
C ASP A 349 2.26 -11.79 -7.11
N LEU A 350 1.51 -11.83 -6.00
CA LEU A 350 1.57 -10.80 -4.96
C LEU A 350 2.94 -10.75 -4.26
N ALA A 351 3.56 -11.91 -4.02
CA ALA A 351 4.91 -11.99 -3.47
C ALA A 351 5.96 -11.46 -4.46
N ARG A 352 5.87 -11.84 -5.74
CA ARG A 352 6.71 -11.34 -6.83
C ARG A 352 6.58 -9.84 -7.02
N LEU A 353 5.34 -9.32 -6.97
CA LEU A 353 5.05 -7.90 -6.95
C LEU A 353 5.88 -7.22 -5.86
N ARG A 354 5.75 -7.67 -4.62
CA ARG A 354 6.50 -7.10 -3.49
C ARG A 354 8.00 -7.42 -3.49
N GLY A 355 8.48 -8.27 -4.40
CA GLY A 355 9.86 -8.74 -4.42
C GLY A 355 10.24 -9.54 -3.18
N ILE A 356 9.27 -10.25 -2.59
CA ILE A 356 9.44 -11.06 -1.38
C ILE A 356 9.49 -12.54 -1.75
N HIS A 357 10.22 -13.32 -0.97
CA HIS A 357 10.29 -14.76 -1.13
C HIS A 357 8.99 -15.42 -0.68
N TYR A 358 8.51 -16.41 -1.44
CA TYR A 358 7.28 -17.15 -1.21
C TYR A 358 7.58 -18.62 -0.95
N ILE A 359 7.14 -19.13 0.21
CA ILE A 359 7.24 -20.54 0.60
C ILE A 359 5.84 -21.06 0.88
N THR A 360 5.50 -22.21 0.29
CA THR A 360 4.24 -22.93 0.53
C THR A 360 4.48 -24.35 1.06
N TRP A 361 3.40 -25.03 1.47
CA TRP A 361 3.43 -26.44 1.90
C TRP A 361 4.09 -27.32 0.84
N GLN A 362 5.15 -28.01 1.23
CA GLN A 362 5.87 -28.94 0.34
C GLN A 362 5.28 -30.34 0.41
N GLN A 363 4.81 -30.76 1.59
CA GLN A 363 4.21 -32.07 1.84
C GLN A 363 2.68 -31.93 1.95
N LYS A 364 1.94 -32.48 0.98
CA LYS A 364 0.48 -32.32 0.90
C LYS A 364 -0.27 -33.13 1.95
N ASP A 365 0.30 -34.26 2.35
CA ASP A 365 -0.18 -35.15 3.40
C ASP A 365 -0.07 -34.56 4.81
N LYS A 366 0.63 -33.41 4.97
CA LYS A 366 0.78 -32.66 6.22
C LYS A 366 -0.28 -31.56 6.43
N VAL A 367 -1.28 -31.52 5.55
CA VAL A 367 -2.42 -30.61 5.61
C VAL A 367 -3.70 -31.41 5.75
N PHE A 368 -4.38 -31.23 6.88
CA PHE A 368 -5.48 -32.08 7.28
C PHE A 368 -6.81 -31.32 7.14
N PRO A 369 -7.62 -31.60 6.09
CA PRO A 369 -8.96 -31.03 6.00
C PRO A 369 -9.85 -31.60 7.12
N GLN A 370 -10.73 -30.77 7.68
CA GLN A 370 -11.72 -31.19 8.66
C GLN A 370 -12.73 -32.16 8.05
N ASP A 371 -13.12 -31.90 6.81
CA ASP A 371 -14.06 -32.68 6.01
C ASP A 371 -13.83 -32.43 4.51
N GLU A 372 -14.62 -33.06 3.65
CA GLU A 372 -14.51 -32.89 2.19
C GLU A 372 -15.02 -31.51 1.68
N GLY A 373 -15.56 -30.69 2.59
CA GLY A 373 -16.07 -29.34 2.38
C GLY A 373 -17.45 -29.31 1.74
N HIS A 374 -18.37 -28.50 2.26
CA HIS A 374 -19.77 -28.54 1.85
C HIS A 374 -20.21 -27.24 1.17
N HIS A 375 -20.15 -27.19 -0.17
CA HIS A 375 -20.74 -26.07 -0.91
C HIS A 375 -22.26 -26.26 -1.02
N PRO A 376 -23.09 -25.23 -0.75
CA PRO A 376 -24.55 -25.31 -0.86
C PRO A 376 -25.13 -25.71 -2.23
N THR A 377 -24.30 -25.85 -3.27
CA THR A 377 -24.74 -26.04 -4.66
C THR A 377 -23.73 -26.85 -5.47
N LEU A 378 -22.42 -26.70 -5.21
CA LEU A 378 -21.36 -27.42 -5.91
C LEU A 378 -20.93 -28.73 -5.23
N GLY A 379 -21.54 -29.10 -4.10
CA GLY A 379 -21.15 -30.30 -3.34
C GLY A 379 -19.77 -30.20 -2.69
N LYS A 380 -19.02 -31.31 -2.70
CA LYS A 380 -17.70 -31.43 -2.06
C LYS A 380 -16.72 -30.40 -2.63
N HIS A 381 -16.22 -29.48 -1.81
CA HIS A 381 -15.26 -28.48 -2.28
C HIS A 381 -14.31 -28.01 -1.16
N PRO A 382 -12.98 -28.08 -1.37
CA PRO A 382 -11.95 -27.65 -0.40
C PRO A 382 -12.03 -26.18 0.06
N LYS A 383 -12.83 -25.34 -0.61
CA LYS A 383 -13.07 -23.95 -0.19
C LYS A 383 -13.97 -23.88 1.05
N PHE A 384 -14.76 -24.91 1.29
CA PHE A 384 -15.85 -24.95 2.26
C PHE A 384 -15.55 -25.97 3.37
N THR A 385 -14.27 -26.13 3.73
CA THR A 385 -13.81 -26.88 4.91
C THR A 385 -12.82 -26.06 5.73
N ASN A 386 -12.51 -26.51 6.95
CA ASN A 386 -11.45 -25.98 7.80
C ASN A 386 -10.24 -26.90 7.76
N TYR A 387 -9.09 -26.43 8.25
CA TYR A 387 -7.84 -27.19 8.16
C TYR A 387 -7.07 -27.19 9.47
N ALA A 388 -6.48 -28.33 9.80
CA ALA A 388 -5.39 -28.44 10.76
C ALA A 388 -4.08 -28.69 10.00
N PHE A 389 -2.96 -28.36 10.63
CA PHE A 389 -1.64 -28.44 10.02
C PHE A 389 -0.67 -29.20 10.91
N ASP A 390 0.22 -29.98 10.30
CA ASP A 390 1.34 -30.58 11.00
C ASP A 390 2.27 -29.49 11.56
N VAL A 391 2.53 -29.57 12.86
CA VAL A 391 3.28 -28.55 13.60
C VAL A 391 4.76 -28.57 13.23
N GLU A 392 5.35 -29.75 13.05
CA GLU A 392 6.78 -29.89 12.75
C GLU A 392 7.09 -29.37 11.35
N GLU A 393 6.28 -29.75 10.36
CA GLU A 393 6.42 -29.25 8.99
C GLU A 393 6.16 -27.74 8.92
N PHE A 394 5.19 -27.23 9.69
CA PHE A 394 4.95 -25.79 9.81
C PHE A 394 6.19 -25.04 10.32
N VAL A 395 6.77 -25.49 11.44
CA VAL A 395 7.96 -24.88 12.04
C VAL A 395 9.15 -24.98 11.10
N ARG A 396 9.36 -26.12 10.44
CA ARG A 396 10.43 -26.31 9.44
C ARG A 396 10.32 -25.32 8.29
N LEU A 397 9.12 -25.10 7.75
CA LEU A 397 8.90 -24.15 6.66
C LEU A 397 9.13 -22.70 7.11
N VAL A 398 8.77 -22.35 8.35
CA VAL A 398 9.05 -21.02 8.94
C VAL A 398 10.54 -20.82 9.20
N LEU A 399 11.28 -21.86 9.61
CA LEU A 399 12.74 -21.83 9.78
C LEU A 399 13.47 -21.69 8.44
N LEU A 400 13.05 -22.42 7.39
CA LEU A 400 13.59 -22.23 6.04
C LEU A 400 13.39 -20.80 5.54
N ALA A 401 12.22 -20.25 5.84
CA ALA A 401 11.95 -18.84 5.68
C ALA A 401 13.00 -18.02 6.46
N ALA A 402 13.12 -18.20 7.77
CA ALA A 402 14.06 -17.44 8.60
C ALA A 402 15.53 -17.52 8.12
N ASP A 403 15.99 -18.68 7.66
CA ASP A 403 17.32 -18.88 7.10
C ASP A 403 17.53 -18.04 5.84
N HIS A 404 16.53 -18.01 4.96
CA HIS A 404 16.59 -17.17 3.77
C HIS A 404 16.67 -15.66 4.13
N VAL A 405 15.96 -15.19 5.19
CA VAL A 405 16.11 -13.81 5.70
C VAL A 405 17.54 -13.61 6.18
N SER A 406 18.02 -14.55 6.99
CA SER A 406 19.27 -14.42 7.74
C SER A 406 20.50 -14.42 6.83
N GLN A 407 20.42 -15.10 5.69
CA GLN A 407 21.49 -15.15 4.67
C GLN A 407 21.48 -13.95 3.73
N HIS A 408 20.48 -13.07 3.82
CA HIS A 408 20.45 -11.89 2.96
C HIS A 408 21.52 -10.87 3.34
N SER A 409 22.18 -10.29 2.35
CA SER A 409 23.33 -9.36 2.53
C SER A 409 23.04 -8.10 3.37
N LYS A 410 21.76 -7.80 3.61
CA LYS A 410 21.30 -6.66 4.43
C LYS A 410 20.79 -7.06 5.81
N TRP A 411 20.93 -8.33 6.20
CA TRP A 411 20.54 -8.83 7.52
C TRP A 411 21.72 -8.73 8.53
N PRO A 412 21.46 -8.39 9.81
CA PRO A 412 20.21 -7.85 10.33
C PRO A 412 19.92 -6.49 9.70
N PHE A 413 18.64 -6.20 9.42
CA PHE A 413 18.22 -4.90 8.90
C PHE A 413 18.51 -3.84 9.98
N ARG A 414 19.73 -3.31 9.98
CA ARG A 414 20.17 -2.30 10.95
C ARG A 414 19.65 -0.95 10.50
N ARG A 415 18.64 -0.43 11.18
CA ARG A 415 18.66 0.96 11.63
C ARG A 415 18.86 0.94 13.14
N LYS A 416 20.06 1.32 13.57
CA LYS A 416 20.19 1.95 14.89
C LYS A 416 19.52 3.32 14.72
N HIS A 417 18.38 3.52 15.38
CA HIS A 417 18.04 4.84 15.87
C HIS A 417 19.12 5.20 16.89
N ASP A 418 20.19 5.85 16.44
CA ASP A 418 21.02 6.64 17.36
C ASP A 418 20.29 7.99 17.47
N GLU A 419 19.30 8.04 18.38
CA GLU A 419 18.78 9.30 18.88
C GLU A 419 19.83 9.90 19.82
N PHE A 420 20.36 11.06 19.44
CA PHE A 420 20.97 12.02 20.35
C PHE A 420 20.13 13.29 20.33
#